data_AF-A0A7G2C744-F1
#
_entry.id   AF-A0A7G2C744-F1
#
_cell.length_a   1.000
_cell.length_b   1.000
_cell.length_c   1.000
_cell.angle_alpha   90.00
_cell.angle_beta   90.00
_cell.angle_gamma   90.00
#
_symmetry.space_group_name_H-M   'P 1'
#
loop_
_entity.id
_entity.type
_entity.pdbx_description
1 polymer ?
#
loop_
_entity_poly.entity_id
_entity_poly.type
_entity_poly.pdbx_seq_one_letter_code
_entity_poly.pdbx_strand_id
1 'polypeptide(L)'
;MKEESRITTHCSESNYCKCLFAAIHESGHAAYERHCGPRELLGQPVCNARSLMVHESQSRLFEVMVSRSGDFAHYLQPLLSEHFVAEDGTPLDGVWETVDGLKNHHQYVDVGLIRLEADEVSYPLHIILRYEIERALIEGTMEAEDVPKVWNAKMKEYLGLDPGDRDDLGCLQDMHWSQGFFGYFPTYTLGSMFAAQLMTTIKKELGEEEVRRCIRSGELSPIFAKQKEKIWNVGCTYETEDLMIRATGEKLNPAYFREHLERRYLRGED
;
A
#
# COMPACT_ATOMS: atom_id res chain seq x y z
N MET A 1 -13.29 -2.21 -18.86
CA MET A 1 -13.93 -3.52 -18.58
C MET A 1 -13.97 -3.74 -17.06
N LYS A 2 -14.72 -2.90 -16.32
CA LYS A 2 -14.84 -3.02 -14.85
C LYS A 2 -15.51 -4.33 -14.40
N GLU A 3 -16.19 -4.99 -15.33
CA GLU A 3 -16.88 -6.26 -15.14
C GLU A 3 -15.91 -7.46 -15.12
N GLU A 4 -14.69 -7.29 -15.66
CA GLU A 4 -13.65 -8.31 -15.71
C GLU A 4 -12.31 -7.71 -15.29
N SER A 5 -12.06 -7.67 -13.97
CA SER A 5 -10.76 -7.28 -13.42
C SER A 5 -9.85 -8.50 -13.35
N ARG A 6 -8.73 -8.45 -14.09
CA ARG A 6 -7.67 -9.47 -14.07
C ARG A 6 -6.50 -8.91 -13.26
N ILE A 7 -6.01 -9.71 -12.31
CA ILE A 7 -4.83 -9.36 -11.51
C ILE A 7 -3.71 -10.36 -11.82
N THR A 8 -2.46 -9.90 -11.69
CA THR A 8 -1.27 -10.74 -11.80
C THR A 8 -0.44 -10.60 -10.54
N THR A 9 0.32 -11.64 -10.19
CA THR A 9 1.26 -11.61 -9.06
C THR A 9 2.57 -12.25 -9.47
N HIS A 10 3.61 -12.08 -8.65
CA HIS A 10 4.92 -12.66 -8.85
C HIS A 10 5.26 -13.60 -7.68
N CYS A 11 5.43 -14.89 -8.00
CA CYS A 11 5.77 -15.91 -7.02
C CYS A 11 7.29 -16.07 -6.88
N SER A 12 7.75 -16.25 -5.64
CA SER A 12 9.13 -16.60 -5.32
C SER A 12 9.12 -17.77 -4.35
N GLU A 13 9.85 -18.84 -4.68
CA GLU A 13 9.97 -20.01 -3.81
C GLU A 13 10.65 -19.70 -2.48
N SER A 14 11.54 -18.69 -2.45
CA SER A 14 12.27 -18.29 -1.25
C SER A 14 11.57 -17.23 -0.41
N ASN A 15 10.51 -16.60 -0.92
CA ASN A 15 9.81 -15.53 -0.21
C ASN A 15 8.33 -15.46 -0.62
N TYR A 16 7.48 -16.13 0.14
CA TYR A 16 6.04 -16.15 -0.09
C TYR A 16 5.38 -14.75 0.06
N CYS A 17 5.96 -13.86 0.89
CA CYS A 17 5.43 -12.53 1.12
C CYS A 17 5.36 -11.72 -0.18
N LYS A 18 6.30 -11.94 -1.12
CA LYS A 18 6.27 -11.30 -2.45
C LYS A 18 4.99 -11.62 -3.22
N CYS A 19 4.55 -12.88 -3.20
CA CYS A 19 3.32 -13.30 -3.87
C CYS A 19 2.08 -12.84 -3.10
N LEU A 20 2.06 -13.10 -1.79
CA LEU A 20 0.89 -12.89 -0.95
C LEU A 20 0.49 -11.42 -0.90
N PHE A 21 1.42 -10.53 -0.56
CA PHE A 21 1.09 -9.10 -0.42
C PHE A 21 0.85 -8.44 -1.78
N ALA A 22 1.57 -8.84 -2.84
CA ALA A 22 1.25 -8.36 -4.18
C ALA A 22 -0.18 -8.79 -4.60
N ALA A 23 -0.56 -10.04 -4.37
CA ALA A 23 -1.91 -10.50 -4.68
C ALA A 23 -2.99 -9.76 -3.87
N ILE A 24 -2.75 -9.50 -2.58
CA ILE A 24 -3.67 -8.73 -1.73
C ILE A 24 -3.75 -7.26 -2.19
N HIS A 25 -2.61 -6.65 -2.54
CA HIS A 25 -2.52 -5.30 -3.07
C HIS A 25 -3.36 -5.16 -4.35
N GLU A 26 -3.12 -6.00 -5.34
CA GLU A 26 -3.88 -6.01 -6.59
C GLU A 26 -5.36 -6.38 -6.38
N SER A 27 -5.67 -7.21 -5.39
CA SER A 27 -7.05 -7.52 -5.02
C SER A 27 -7.78 -6.31 -4.45
N GLY A 28 -7.10 -5.42 -3.73
CA GLY A 28 -7.68 -4.15 -3.26
C GLY A 28 -8.01 -3.19 -4.41
N HIS A 29 -7.12 -3.09 -5.40
CA HIS A 29 -7.39 -2.40 -6.66
C HIS A 29 -8.59 -3.00 -7.40
N ALA A 30 -8.57 -4.32 -7.60
CA ALA A 30 -9.65 -5.03 -8.28
C ALA A 30 -10.99 -4.90 -7.55
N ALA A 31 -10.99 -4.86 -6.22
CA ALA A 31 -12.19 -4.64 -5.42
C ALA A 31 -12.80 -3.26 -5.72
N TYR A 32 -11.99 -2.20 -5.81
CA TYR A 32 -12.49 -0.89 -6.21
C TYR A 32 -13.02 -0.92 -7.64
N GLU A 33 -12.25 -1.43 -8.60
CA GLU A 33 -12.65 -1.46 -10.01
C GLU A 33 -13.96 -2.22 -10.23
N ARG A 34 -14.11 -3.40 -9.62
CA ARG A 34 -15.31 -4.25 -9.76
C ARG A 34 -16.55 -3.63 -9.14
N HIS A 35 -16.40 -2.80 -8.11
CA HIS A 35 -17.51 -2.17 -7.40
C HIS A 35 -17.68 -0.69 -7.71
N CYS A 36 -16.84 -0.14 -8.59
CA CYS A 36 -16.86 1.26 -8.95
C CYS A 36 -18.24 1.65 -9.48
N GLY A 37 -18.82 2.69 -8.88
CA GLY A 37 -20.09 3.29 -9.29
C GLY A 37 -19.92 4.72 -9.81
N PRO A 38 -21.02 5.41 -10.14
CA PRO A 38 -22.40 4.90 -10.14
C PRO A 38 -22.59 3.81 -11.21
N ARG A 39 -23.14 2.65 -10.83
CA ARG A 39 -23.12 1.44 -11.70
C ARG A 39 -24.03 1.54 -12.91
N GLU A 40 -25.09 2.32 -12.80
CA GLU A 40 -25.98 2.67 -13.91
C GLU A 40 -25.29 3.52 -14.98
N LEU A 41 -24.11 4.07 -14.68
CA LEU A 41 -23.29 4.87 -15.59
C LEU A 41 -22.00 4.14 -16.02
N LEU A 42 -21.98 2.80 -15.97
CA LEU A 42 -20.84 2.03 -16.48
C LEU A 42 -20.50 2.41 -17.93
N GLY A 43 -19.21 2.61 -18.20
CA GLY A 43 -18.71 3.10 -19.48
C GLY A 43 -18.72 4.63 -19.64
N GLN A 44 -19.34 5.37 -18.70
CA GLN A 44 -19.23 6.82 -18.65
C GLN A 44 -18.02 7.25 -17.81
N PRO A 45 -17.43 8.43 -18.09
CA PRO A 45 -16.23 8.91 -17.39
C PRO A 45 -16.44 9.08 -15.88
N VAL A 46 -17.67 9.33 -15.43
CA VAL A 46 -18.03 9.45 -14.01
C VAL A 46 -17.91 8.11 -13.26
N CYS A 47 -18.12 6.98 -13.94
CA CYS A 47 -17.98 5.64 -13.38
C CYS A 47 -16.55 5.15 -13.61
N ASN A 48 -15.58 5.84 -13.00
CA ASN A 48 -14.16 5.48 -12.96
C ASN A 48 -13.56 5.75 -11.59
N ALA A 49 -12.37 5.19 -11.33
CA ALA A 49 -11.62 5.51 -10.14
C ALA A 49 -11.21 6.99 -10.15
N ARG A 50 -11.42 7.68 -9.03
CA ARG A 50 -11.24 9.14 -8.92
C ARG A 50 -9.84 9.63 -9.31
N SER A 51 -8.82 8.95 -8.81
CA SER A 51 -7.41 9.26 -9.05
C SER A 51 -6.54 8.06 -8.70
N LEU A 52 -5.28 8.05 -9.17
CA LEU A 52 -4.30 7.03 -8.78
C LEU A 52 -4.07 7.00 -7.27
N MET A 53 -4.06 8.16 -6.61
CA MET A 53 -3.99 8.23 -5.14
C MET A 53 -5.17 7.52 -4.47
N VAL A 54 -6.41 7.79 -4.89
CA VAL A 54 -7.58 7.13 -4.32
C VAL A 54 -7.53 5.64 -4.63
N HIS A 55 -7.10 5.25 -5.83
CA HIS A 55 -6.97 3.86 -6.23
C HIS A 55 -5.91 3.11 -5.39
N GLU A 56 -4.75 3.71 -5.15
CA GLU A 56 -3.67 3.21 -4.28
C GLU A 56 -4.11 3.10 -2.83
N SER A 57 -4.93 4.03 -2.34
CA SER A 57 -5.45 3.89 -0.97
C SER A 57 -6.28 2.62 -0.78
N GLN A 58 -6.88 2.08 -1.85
CA GLN A 58 -7.66 0.84 -1.78
C GLN A 58 -6.76 -0.38 -1.70
N SER A 59 -5.70 -0.44 -2.51
CA SER A 59 -4.70 -1.52 -2.42
C SER A 59 -3.99 -1.49 -1.08
N ARG A 60 -3.51 -0.31 -0.64
CA ARG A 60 -2.81 -0.14 0.64
C ARG A 60 -3.68 -0.39 1.85
N LEU A 61 -4.99 -0.13 1.79
CA LEU A 61 -5.87 -0.47 2.91
C LEU A 61 -5.89 -1.98 3.18
N PHE A 62 -5.99 -2.82 2.15
CA PHE A 62 -5.98 -4.25 2.35
C PHE A 62 -4.57 -4.80 2.57
N GLU A 63 -3.60 -4.40 1.76
CA GLU A 63 -2.22 -4.87 1.90
C GLU A 63 -1.62 -4.50 3.26
N VAL A 64 -1.74 -3.23 3.66
CA VAL A 64 -0.99 -2.66 4.77
C VAL A 64 -1.82 -2.52 6.03
N MET A 65 -3.02 -1.94 5.92
CA MET A 65 -3.85 -1.68 7.10
C MET A 65 -4.51 -2.94 7.63
N VAL A 66 -4.86 -3.89 6.74
CA VAL A 66 -5.41 -5.20 7.12
C VAL A 66 -4.31 -6.25 7.20
N SER A 67 -3.65 -6.57 6.09
CA SER A 67 -2.87 -7.82 6.00
C SER A 67 -1.49 -7.80 6.66
N ARG A 68 -0.94 -6.61 6.94
CA ARG A 68 0.27 -6.46 7.77
C ARG A 68 -0.04 -6.22 9.26
N SER A 69 -1.30 -6.29 9.67
CA SER A 69 -1.68 -6.13 11.07
C SER A 69 -1.40 -7.38 11.91
N GLY A 70 -1.17 -7.19 13.22
CA GLY A 70 -1.09 -8.30 14.17
C GLY A 70 -2.38 -9.13 14.23
N ASP A 71 -3.53 -8.50 14.01
CA ASP A 71 -4.82 -9.20 13.94
C ASP A 71 -4.89 -10.15 12.73
N PHE A 72 -4.33 -9.77 11.58
CA PHE A 72 -4.33 -10.64 10.40
C PHE A 72 -3.36 -11.82 10.54
N ALA A 73 -2.27 -11.66 11.30
CA ALA A 73 -1.38 -12.76 11.62
C ALA A 73 -2.11 -13.93 12.30
N HIS A 74 -3.15 -13.67 13.12
CA HIS A 74 -3.98 -14.72 13.72
C HIS A 74 -4.80 -15.50 12.69
N TYR A 75 -5.28 -14.83 11.65
CA TYR A 75 -6.01 -15.46 10.56
C TYR A 75 -5.09 -16.26 9.63
N LEU A 76 -3.93 -15.68 9.31
CA LEU A 76 -3.02 -16.21 8.31
C LEU A 76 -2.17 -17.37 8.83
N GLN A 77 -1.79 -17.36 10.11
CA GLN A 77 -0.93 -18.38 10.72
C GLN A 77 -1.45 -19.83 10.50
N PRO A 78 -2.72 -20.17 10.77
CA PRO A 78 -3.21 -21.52 10.53
C PRO A 78 -3.22 -21.88 9.04
N LEU A 79 -3.52 -20.93 8.14
CA LEU A 79 -3.51 -21.16 6.70
C LEU A 79 -2.10 -21.46 6.18
N LEU A 80 -1.08 -20.73 6.65
CA LEU A 80 0.31 -21.02 6.29
C LEU A 80 0.73 -22.39 6.83
N SER A 81 0.37 -22.71 8.08
CA SER A 81 0.69 -24.02 8.66
C SER A 81 0.04 -25.19 7.91
N GLU A 82 -1.16 -24.99 7.37
CA GLU A 82 -1.88 -25.99 6.56
C GLU A 82 -1.26 -26.17 5.18
N HIS A 83 -0.81 -25.08 4.54
CA HIS A 83 -0.36 -25.11 3.14
C HIS A 83 1.15 -25.29 2.97
N PHE A 84 1.97 -24.92 3.95
CA PHE A 84 3.43 -25.07 3.90
C PHE A 84 3.83 -26.40 4.54
N VAL A 85 3.47 -27.49 3.85
CA VAL A 85 3.81 -28.88 4.19
C VAL A 85 4.64 -29.51 3.07
N ALA A 86 5.59 -30.36 3.42
CA ALA A 86 6.33 -31.17 2.47
C ALA A 86 5.41 -32.21 1.78
N GLU A 87 5.90 -32.83 0.71
CA GLU A 87 5.12 -33.85 -0.04
C GLU A 87 4.68 -35.04 0.82
N ASP A 88 5.44 -35.36 1.87
CA ASP A 88 5.12 -36.43 2.83
C ASP A 88 4.17 -35.98 3.96
N GLY A 89 3.71 -34.73 3.92
CA GLY A 89 2.83 -34.13 4.91
C GLY A 89 3.54 -33.56 6.14
N THR A 90 4.87 -33.60 6.19
CA THR A 90 5.63 -32.99 7.29
C THR A 90 5.51 -31.46 7.23
N PRO A 91 5.11 -30.77 8.32
CA PRO A 91 5.11 -29.31 8.36
C PRO A 91 6.50 -28.74 8.07
N LEU A 92 6.57 -27.72 7.24
CA LEU A 92 7.81 -26.99 7.01
C LEU A 92 8.05 -26.00 8.15
N ASP A 93 9.28 -25.96 8.65
CA ASP A 93 9.72 -24.95 9.62
C ASP A 93 9.63 -23.54 8.99
N GLY A 94 9.24 -22.55 9.78
CA GLY A 94 9.06 -21.21 9.24
C GLY A 94 8.54 -20.18 10.23
N VAL A 95 8.48 -18.92 9.77
CA VAL A 95 8.04 -17.78 10.59
C VAL A 95 6.59 -17.91 11.09
N TRP A 96 5.79 -18.78 10.46
CA TRP A 96 4.40 -19.07 10.82
C TRP A 96 4.24 -20.12 11.94
N GLU A 97 5.33 -20.58 12.56
CA GLU A 97 5.24 -21.42 13.77
C GLU A 97 4.50 -20.73 14.93
N THR A 98 4.57 -19.39 14.98
CA THR A 98 3.85 -18.58 15.97
C THR A 98 3.22 -17.36 15.31
N VAL A 99 2.13 -16.86 15.89
CA VAL A 99 1.50 -15.60 15.43
C VAL A 99 2.46 -14.42 15.58
N ASP A 100 3.22 -14.36 16.68
CA ASP A 100 4.18 -13.28 16.92
C ASP A 100 5.37 -13.35 15.95
N GLY A 101 5.88 -14.55 15.64
CA GLY A 101 6.92 -14.73 14.62
C GLY A 101 6.47 -14.23 13.26
N LEU A 102 5.23 -14.54 12.87
CA LEU A 102 4.62 -14.10 11.62
C LEU A 102 4.44 -12.58 11.59
N LYS A 103 3.86 -12.01 12.65
CA LYS A 103 3.68 -10.56 12.82
C LYS A 103 5.03 -9.84 12.68
N ASN A 104 6.04 -10.27 13.43
CA ASN A 104 7.36 -9.66 13.43
C ASN A 104 8.02 -9.75 12.05
N HIS A 105 7.83 -10.85 11.33
CA HIS A 105 8.34 -11.00 9.98
C HIS A 105 7.67 -10.03 8.99
N HIS A 106 6.34 -9.88 9.05
CA HIS A 106 5.59 -8.98 8.15
C HIS A 106 5.78 -7.50 8.46
N GLN A 107 6.17 -7.19 9.69
CA GLN A 107 6.46 -5.84 10.19
C GLN A 107 7.97 -5.59 10.34
N TYR A 108 8.82 -6.43 9.76
CA TYR A 108 10.26 -6.20 9.78
C TYR A 108 10.61 -4.97 8.94
N VAL A 109 11.41 -4.07 9.52
CA VAL A 109 11.91 -2.86 8.84
C VAL A 109 13.33 -3.14 8.36
N ASP A 110 13.49 -3.19 7.05
CA ASP A 110 14.78 -3.44 6.39
C ASP A 110 15.03 -2.36 5.34
N VAL A 111 15.85 -1.38 5.72
CA VAL A 111 16.10 -0.20 4.88
C VAL A 111 17.00 -0.62 3.71
N GLY A 112 16.46 -0.55 2.49
CA GLY A 112 17.13 -0.99 1.26
C GLY A 112 17.18 0.07 0.16
N LEU A 113 17.90 -0.25 -0.93
CA LEU A 113 18.04 0.67 -2.09
C LEU A 113 16.82 0.66 -3.03
N ILE A 114 16.08 -0.45 -3.06
CA ILE A 114 15.03 -0.71 -4.06
C ILE A 114 13.65 -0.38 -3.50
N ARG A 115 12.99 0.62 -4.08
CA ARG A 115 11.67 1.11 -3.64
C ARG A 115 10.60 0.01 -3.61
N LEU A 116 10.61 -0.88 -4.60
CA LEU A 116 9.62 -1.98 -4.68
C LEU A 116 9.77 -3.02 -3.56
N GLU A 117 10.93 -3.06 -2.90
CA GLU A 117 11.23 -3.99 -1.81
C GLU A 117 11.21 -3.29 -0.44
N ALA A 118 11.01 -1.96 -0.40
CA ALA A 118 11.04 -1.19 0.82
C ALA A 118 9.88 -1.56 1.78
N ASP A 119 10.20 -1.61 3.07
CA ASP A 119 9.23 -1.78 4.14
C ASP A 119 8.30 -0.56 4.28
N GLU A 120 7.25 -0.68 5.09
CA GLU A 120 6.22 0.35 5.25
C GLU A 120 6.78 1.70 5.76
N VAL A 121 7.83 1.66 6.59
CA VAL A 121 8.42 2.85 7.21
C VAL A 121 9.38 3.56 6.25
N SER A 122 10.21 2.80 5.52
CA SER A 122 11.19 3.35 4.59
C SER A 122 10.58 3.72 3.22
N TYR A 123 9.51 3.06 2.79
CA TYR A 123 8.88 3.27 1.48
C TYR A 123 8.51 4.74 1.19
N PRO A 124 7.88 5.51 2.10
CA PRO A 124 7.59 6.92 1.87
C PRO A 124 8.82 7.78 1.54
N LEU A 125 10.00 7.44 2.07
CA LEU A 125 11.23 8.19 1.81
C LEU A 125 11.72 8.00 0.37
N HIS A 126 11.57 6.80 -0.19
CA HIS A 126 11.83 6.54 -1.61
C HIS A 126 10.90 7.36 -2.52
N ILE A 127 9.67 7.64 -2.08
CA ILE A 127 8.72 8.48 -2.83
C ILE A 127 9.08 9.95 -2.71
N ILE A 128 9.43 10.43 -1.51
CA ILE A 128 9.79 11.82 -1.26
C ILE A 128 10.99 12.24 -2.11
N LEU A 129 12.05 11.43 -2.17
CA LEU A 129 13.22 11.79 -2.99
C LEU A 129 12.88 11.91 -4.48
N ARG A 130 11.98 11.05 -5.00
CA ARG A 130 11.54 11.09 -6.40
C ARG A 130 10.67 12.31 -6.66
N TYR A 131 9.74 12.61 -5.77
CA TYR A 131 8.93 13.83 -5.83
C TYR A 131 9.80 15.08 -5.90
N GLU A 132 10.82 15.18 -5.05
CA GLU A 132 11.69 16.36 -5.01
C GLU A 132 12.58 16.47 -6.26
N ILE A 133 13.04 15.33 -6.79
CA ILE A 133 13.77 15.28 -8.07
C ILE A 133 12.85 15.71 -9.22
N GLU A 134 11.65 15.16 -9.31
CA GLU A 134 10.66 15.55 -10.33
C GLU A 134 10.33 17.04 -10.24
N ARG A 135 10.11 17.55 -9.02
CA ARG A 135 9.84 18.98 -8.79
C ARG A 135 11.02 19.84 -9.28
N ALA A 136 12.24 19.49 -8.91
CA ALA A 136 13.42 20.26 -9.29
C ALA A 136 13.64 20.30 -10.82
N LEU A 137 13.43 19.16 -11.51
CA LEU A 137 13.47 19.09 -12.98
C LEU A 137 12.40 19.97 -13.62
N ILE A 138 11.16 19.92 -13.13
CA ILE A 138 10.04 20.72 -13.67
C ILE A 138 10.23 22.22 -13.39
N GLU A 139 10.80 22.58 -12.23
CA GLU A 139 11.12 23.96 -11.88
C GLU A 139 12.35 24.50 -12.61
N GLY A 140 13.11 23.66 -13.32
CA GLY A 140 14.36 24.04 -13.99
C GLY A 140 15.48 24.42 -13.03
N THR A 141 15.44 23.90 -11.79
CA THR A 141 16.49 24.11 -10.78
C THR A 141 17.56 23.01 -10.80
N MET A 142 17.35 21.99 -11.63
CA MET A 142 18.22 20.83 -11.83
C MET A 142 18.02 20.32 -13.27
N GLU A 143 19.08 19.78 -13.88
CA GLU A 143 19.03 19.15 -15.20
C GLU A 143 19.11 17.61 -15.10
N ALA A 144 18.87 16.90 -16.20
CA ALA A 144 18.85 15.43 -16.21
C ALA A 144 20.21 14.83 -15.78
N GLU A 145 21.31 15.47 -16.15
CA GLU A 145 22.68 15.03 -15.82
C GLU A 145 22.98 15.10 -14.31
N ASP A 146 22.23 15.89 -13.56
CA ASP A 146 22.40 16.03 -12.11
C ASP A 146 21.71 14.91 -11.32
N VAL A 147 20.78 14.17 -11.94
CA VAL A 147 19.91 13.19 -11.28
C VAL A 147 20.70 12.13 -10.50
N PRO A 148 21.75 11.46 -11.03
CA PRO A 148 22.50 10.47 -10.26
C PRO A 148 23.09 11.04 -8.97
N LYS A 149 23.70 12.23 -9.05
CA LYS A 149 24.32 12.90 -7.91
C LYS A 149 23.28 13.28 -6.84
N VAL A 150 22.16 13.86 -7.26
CA VAL A 150 21.10 14.27 -6.34
C VAL A 150 20.40 13.06 -5.72
N TRP A 151 20.23 11.99 -6.50
CA TRP A 151 19.71 10.71 -6.01
C TRP A 151 20.57 10.17 -4.87
N ASN A 152 21.89 10.06 -5.06
CA ASN A 152 22.80 9.51 -4.04
C ASN A 152 22.79 10.37 -2.78
N ALA A 153 22.79 11.71 -2.94
CA ALA A 153 22.71 12.63 -1.82
C ALA A 153 21.42 12.43 -0.99
N LYS A 154 20.26 12.32 -1.66
CA LYS A 154 18.96 12.14 -0.99
C LYS A 154 18.78 10.74 -0.39
N MET A 155 19.24 9.69 -1.07
CA MET A 155 19.27 8.33 -0.49
C MET A 155 20.09 8.31 0.81
N LYS A 156 21.22 9.01 0.83
CA LYS A 156 22.08 9.08 2.02
C LYS A 156 21.44 9.91 3.13
N GLU A 157 20.81 11.02 2.78
CA GLU A 157 20.12 11.90 3.73
C GLU A 157 18.91 11.22 4.39
N TYR A 158 18.06 10.55 3.60
CA TYR A 158 16.80 9.99 4.10
C TYR A 158 16.92 8.57 4.61
N LEU A 159 17.68 7.72 3.92
CA LEU A 159 17.74 6.28 4.18
C LEU A 159 19.10 5.84 4.74
N GLY A 160 20.10 6.73 4.79
CA GLY A 160 21.46 6.37 5.21
C GLY A 160 22.20 5.48 4.20
N LEU A 161 21.69 5.36 2.97
CA LEU A 161 22.22 4.48 1.92
C LEU A 161 22.85 5.27 0.77
N ASP A 162 23.82 4.65 0.10
CA ASP A 162 24.48 5.25 -1.07
C ASP A 162 24.62 4.17 -2.16
N PRO A 163 23.94 4.29 -3.31
CA PRO A 163 24.11 3.34 -4.40
C PRO A 163 25.47 3.51 -5.11
N GLY A 164 26.24 4.57 -4.83
CA GLY A 164 27.52 4.84 -5.48
C GLY A 164 27.36 4.98 -6.99
N ASP A 165 28.23 4.33 -7.76
CA ASP A 165 28.18 4.33 -9.23
C ASP A 165 27.17 3.32 -9.81
N ARG A 166 26.33 2.69 -8.96
CA ARG A 166 25.31 1.71 -9.37
C ARG A 166 23.99 2.39 -9.67
N ASP A 167 23.94 3.14 -10.76
CA ASP A 167 22.72 3.81 -11.22
C ASP A 167 21.55 2.83 -11.47
N ASP A 168 21.85 1.56 -11.78
CA ASP A 168 20.89 0.47 -11.90
C ASP A 168 20.16 0.14 -10.59
N LEU A 169 20.82 0.36 -9.44
CA LEU A 169 20.21 0.30 -8.11
C LEU A 169 19.79 1.69 -7.59
N GLY A 170 20.18 2.74 -8.31
CA GLY A 170 19.88 4.15 -8.05
C GLY A 170 18.74 4.66 -8.92
N CYS A 171 18.99 5.74 -9.66
CA CYS A 171 17.96 6.47 -10.40
C CYS A 171 17.36 5.72 -11.59
N LEU A 172 17.98 4.64 -12.08
CA LEU A 172 17.49 3.83 -13.19
C LEU A 172 16.59 2.66 -12.73
N GLN A 173 16.35 2.51 -11.42
CA GLN A 173 15.61 1.37 -10.87
C GLN A 173 14.12 1.32 -11.27
N ASP A 174 13.53 2.45 -11.68
CA ASP A 174 12.10 2.56 -11.97
C ASP A 174 11.83 2.92 -13.43
N MET A 175 10.80 2.29 -14.00
CA MET A 175 10.38 2.50 -15.40
C MET A 175 9.57 3.78 -15.65
N HIS A 176 9.13 4.49 -14.60
CA HIS A 176 8.13 5.56 -14.72
C HIS A 176 8.56 6.69 -15.66
N TRP A 177 9.77 7.21 -15.50
CA TRP A 177 10.26 8.32 -16.32
C TRP A 177 10.46 7.93 -17.78
N SER A 178 10.90 6.69 -18.07
CA SER A 178 11.04 6.21 -19.45
C SER A 178 9.68 6.01 -20.14
N GLN A 179 8.61 5.86 -19.37
CA GLN A 179 7.22 5.83 -19.88
C GLN A 179 6.53 7.20 -19.89
N GLY A 180 7.22 8.27 -19.51
CA GLY A 180 6.65 9.62 -19.47
C GLY A 180 5.73 9.88 -18.27
N PHE A 181 5.78 9.05 -17.23
CA PHE A 181 5.00 9.24 -16.01
C PHE A 181 5.72 10.16 -15.03
N PHE A 182 5.54 11.48 -15.21
CA PHE A 182 5.98 12.51 -14.26
C PHE A 182 4.83 12.97 -13.34
N GLY A 183 5.13 13.22 -12.07
CA GLY A 183 4.11 13.53 -11.05
C GLY A 183 3.31 12.31 -10.58
N TYR A 184 3.72 11.11 -11.00
CA TYR A 184 3.09 9.84 -10.65
C TYR A 184 3.49 9.38 -9.25
N PHE A 185 4.80 9.42 -8.93
CA PHE A 185 5.32 8.87 -7.66
C PHE A 185 4.63 9.41 -6.40
N PRO A 186 4.33 10.72 -6.27
CA PRO A 186 3.67 11.26 -5.07
C PRO A 186 2.35 10.53 -4.74
N THR A 187 1.67 9.98 -5.74
CA THR A 187 0.39 9.29 -5.55
C THR A 187 0.50 8.06 -4.66
N TYR A 188 1.67 7.39 -4.60
CA TYR A 188 1.89 6.20 -3.78
C TYR A 188 1.80 6.49 -2.28
N THR A 189 2.57 7.49 -1.80
CA THR A 189 2.54 7.88 -0.38
C THR A 189 1.23 8.56 -0.02
N LEU A 190 0.67 9.39 -0.92
CA LEU A 190 -0.65 9.98 -0.71
C LEU A 190 -1.73 8.88 -0.56
N GLY A 191 -1.66 7.81 -1.36
CA GLY A 191 -2.54 6.64 -1.22
C GLY A 191 -2.40 5.96 0.14
N SER A 192 -1.17 5.76 0.62
CA SER A 192 -0.89 5.21 1.95
C SER A 192 -1.44 6.09 3.07
N MET A 193 -1.31 7.41 2.94
CA MET A 193 -1.88 8.37 3.90
C MET A 193 -3.39 8.29 3.96
N PHE A 194 -4.05 8.21 2.79
CA PHE A 194 -5.49 8.12 2.75
C PHE A 194 -6.01 6.76 3.20
N ALA A 195 -5.27 5.67 2.98
CA ALA A 195 -5.58 4.35 3.52
C ALA A 195 -5.60 4.36 5.07
N ALA A 196 -4.63 5.02 5.70
CA ALA A 196 -4.58 5.17 7.16
C ALA A 196 -5.76 5.99 7.69
N GLN A 197 -6.08 7.10 7.02
CA GLN A 197 -7.23 7.94 7.34
C GLN A 197 -8.56 7.17 7.19
N LEU A 198 -8.74 6.43 6.08
CA LEU A 198 -9.91 5.58 5.84
C LEU A 198 -10.05 4.49 6.90
N MET A 199 -8.98 3.74 7.21
CA MET A 199 -9.03 2.70 8.22
C MET A 199 -9.37 3.28 9.59
N THR A 200 -8.82 4.44 9.93
CA THR A 200 -9.15 5.13 11.20
C THR A 200 -10.63 5.52 11.26
N THR A 201 -11.19 6.06 10.17
CA THR A 201 -12.63 6.32 10.07
C THR A 201 -13.46 5.04 10.20
N ILE A 202 -13.04 3.94 9.55
CA ILE A 202 -13.75 2.65 9.63
C ILE A 202 -13.73 2.11 11.05
N LYS A 203 -12.59 2.13 11.75
CA LYS A 203 -12.47 1.73 13.15
C LYS A 203 -13.38 2.57 14.05
N LYS A 204 -13.50 3.88 13.80
CA LYS A 204 -14.40 4.76 14.54
C LYS A 204 -15.87 4.43 14.32
N GLU A 205 -16.27 4.07 13.09
CA GLU A 205 -17.67 3.83 12.74
C GLU A 205 -18.16 2.41 13.06
N LEU A 206 -17.32 1.39 12.85
CA LEU A 206 -17.67 0.00 13.16
C LEU A 206 -17.35 -0.37 14.62
N GLY A 207 -16.44 0.36 15.26
CA GLY A 207 -15.83 0.00 16.53
C GLY A 207 -14.54 -0.80 16.32
N GLU A 208 -13.50 -0.45 17.07
CA GLU A 208 -12.18 -1.06 16.91
C GLU A 208 -12.22 -2.58 17.10
N GLU A 209 -12.91 -3.07 18.13
CA GLU A 209 -13.03 -4.51 18.40
C GLU A 209 -13.73 -5.28 17.27
N GLU A 210 -14.75 -4.69 16.63
CA GLU A 210 -15.42 -5.33 15.50
C GLU A 210 -14.49 -5.42 14.29
N VAL A 211 -13.68 -4.37 14.04
CA VAL A 211 -12.65 -4.41 13.00
C VAL A 211 -11.61 -5.50 13.31
N ARG A 212 -11.11 -5.57 14.55
CA ARG A 212 -10.18 -6.63 14.98
C ARG A 212 -10.77 -8.02 14.76
N ARG A 213 -12.03 -8.23 15.17
CA ARG A 213 -12.76 -9.48 14.95
C ARG A 213 -12.87 -9.84 13.46
N CYS A 214 -13.26 -8.89 12.60
CA CYS A 214 -13.35 -9.11 11.16
C CYS A 214 -12.00 -9.56 10.58
N ILE A 215 -10.91 -8.90 10.97
CA ILE A 215 -9.57 -9.21 10.46
C ILE A 215 -9.10 -10.59 10.96
N ARG A 216 -9.23 -10.88 12.26
CA ARG A 216 -8.79 -12.17 12.86
C ARG A 216 -9.55 -13.38 12.32
N SER A 217 -10.80 -13.19 11.90
CA SER A 217 -11.65 -14.27 11.37
C SER A 217 -11.63 -14.38 9.84
N GLY A 218 -11.06 -13.39 9.14
CA GLY A 218 -11.15 -13.29 7.67
C GLY A 218 -12.52 -12.84 7.15
N GLU A 219 -13.49 -12.56 8.02
CA GLU A 219 -14.83 -12.09 7.65
C GLU A 219 -14.84 -10.58 7.39
N LEU A 220 -14.24 -10.17 6.27
CA LEU A 220 -13.99 -8.76 5.94
C LEU A 220 -15.24 -8.01 5.41
N SER A 221 -16.38 -8.68 5.25
CA SER A 221 -17.61 -8.10 4.68
C SER A 221 -17.99 -6.72 5.27
N PRO A 222 -17.89 -6.47 6.59
CA PRO A 222 -18.18 -5.14 7.16
C PRO A 222 -17.20 -4.05 6.68
N ILE A 223 -15.91 -4.38 6.54
CA ILE A 223 -14.88 -3.45 6.04
C ILE A 223 -15.12 -3.15 4.56
N PHE A 224 -15.41 -4.18 3.75
CA PHE A 224 -15.79 -4.02 2.34
C PHE A 224 -17.04 -3.16 2.18
N ALA A 225 -18.05 -3.34 3.03
CA ALA A 225 -19.27 -2.54 3.00
C ALA A 225 -18.96 -1.05 3.25
N LYS A 226 -18.07 -0.74 4.20
CA LYS A 226 -17.63 0.64 4.46
C LYS A 226 -16.84 1.25 3.32
N GLN A 227 -15.95 0.48 2.68
CA GLN A 227 -15.25 0.96 1.50
C GLN A 227 -16.21 1.23 0.32
N LYS A 228 -17.18 0.34 0.13
CA LYS A 228 -18.20 0.51 -0.90
C LYS A 228 -19.06 1.75 -0.67
N GLU A 229 -19.49 1.96 0.57
CA GLU A 229 -20.26 3.13 1.01
C GLU A 229 -19.48 4.43 0.78
N LYS A 230 -18.21 4.47 1.19
CA LYS A 230 -17.42 5.70 1.24
C LYS A 230 -16.74 6.06 -0.07
N ILE A 231 -16.25 5.08 -0.82
CA ILE A 231 -15.37 5.27 -1.96
C ILE A 231 -15.91 4.60 -3.23
N TRP A 232 -16.22 3.30 -3.19
CA TRP A 232 -16.38 2.56 -4.45
C TRP A 232 -17.64 2.98 -5.22
N ASN A 233 -18.76 3.19 -4.54
CA ASN A 233 -20.03 3.47 -5.22
C ASN A 233 -20.09 4.84 -5.93
N VAL A 234 -19.14 5.76 -5.67
CA VAL A 234 -19.25 7.15 -6.12
C VAL A 234 -18.33 7.51 -7.28
N GLY A 235 -17.32 6.68 -7.59
CA GLY A 235 -16.41 6.89 -8.73
C GLY A 235 -15.84 8.31 -8.79
N CYS A 236 -16.01 8.97 -9.93
CA CYS A 236 -15.58 10.35 -10.19
C CYS A 236 -16.71 11.39 -9.96
N THR A 237 -17.74 11.07 -9.19
CA THR A 237 -18.88 11.98 -8.93
C THR A 237 -18.46 13.24 -8.16
N TYR A 238 -17.44 13.13 -7.32
CA TYR A 238 -16.93 14.23 -6.50
C TYR A 238 -15.50 14.58 -6.90
N GLU A 239 -15.10 15.83 -6.66
CA GLU A 239 -13.68 16.17 -6.63
C GLU A 239 -12.97 15.44 -5.50
N THR A 240 -11.65 15.26 -5.62
CA THR A 240 -10.88 14.40 -4.71
C THR A 240 -10.98 14.87 -3.25
N GLU A 241 -10.88 16.18 -2.99
CA GLU A 241 -11.03 16.71 -1.62
C GLU A 241 -12.44 16.51 -1.07
N ASP A 242 -13.48 16.73 -1.89
CA ASP A 242 -14.87 16.53 -1.49
C ASP A 242 -15.17 15.06 -1.19
N LEU A 243 -14.59 14.15 -1.99
CA LEU A 243 -14.66 12.71 -1.74
C LEU A 243 -14.06 12.36 -0.37
N MET A 244 -12.88 12.90 -0.05
CA MET A 244 -12.20 12.66 1.23
C MET A 244 -13.01 13.19 2.41
N ILE A 245 -13.53 14.41 2.30
CA ILE A 245 -14.36 15.03 3.35
C ILE A 245 -15.63 14.21 3.55
N ARG A 246 -16.30 13.77 2.48
CA ARG A 246 -17.49 12.91 2.59
C ARG A 246 -17.18 11.55 3.20
N ALA A 247 -16.06 10.94 2.81
CA ALA A 247 -15.66 9.62 3.26
C ALA A 247 -15.20 9.62 4.73
N THR A 248 -14.50 10.68 5.17
CA THR A 248 -13.72 10.66 6.43
C THR A 248 -13.99 11.84 7.37
N GLY A 249 -14.69 12.89 6.90
CA GLY A 249 -15.03 14.09 7.66
C GLY A 249 -14.07 15.26 7.47
N GLU A 250 -12.91 15.05 6.84
CA GLU A 250 -11.89 16.09 6.64
C GLU A 250 -11.09 15.87 5.33
N LYS A 251 -10.25 16.85 4.98
CA LYS A 251 -9.29 16.73 3.88
C LYS A 251 -8.23 15.67 4.21
N LEU A 252 -7.35 15.34 3.25
CA LEU A 252 -6.22 14.46 3.54
C LEU A 252 -5.39 15.03 4.69
N ASN A 253 -5.19 14.23 5.73
CA ASN A 253 -4.44 14.62 6.92
C ASN A 253 -3.32 13.60 7.20
N PRO A 254 -2.04 13.98 7.03
CA PRO A 254 -0.92 13.06 7.20
C PRO A 254 -0.73 12.59 8.66
N ALA A 255 -1.38 13.23 9.63
CA ALA A 255 -1.32 12.82 11.03
C ALA A 255 -1.83 11.38 11.24
N TYR A 256 -2.83 10.93 10.47
CA TYR A 256 -3.32 9.54 10.55
C TYR A 256 -2.26 8.54 10.13
N PHE A 257 -1.50 8.85 9.08
CA PHE A 257 -0.42 7.97 8.61
C PHE A 257 0.73 7.92 9.60
N ARG A 258 1.13 9.08 10.13
CA ARG A 258 2.17 9.17 11.16
C ARG A 258 1.77 8.37 12.39
N GLU A 259 0.56 8.59 12.91
CA GLU A 259 0.05 7.87 14.09
C GLU A 259 0.02 6.36 13.85
N HIS A 260 -0.42 5.93 12.66
CA HIS A 260 -0.39 4.52 12.26
C HIS A 260 1.02 3.91 12.33
N LEU A 261 2.01 4.58 11.74
CA LEU A 261 3.40 4.12 11.78
C LEU A 261 3.96 4.10 13.21
N GLU A 262 3.71 5.13 14.01
CA GLU A 262 4.18 5.19 15.39
C GLU A 262 3.54 4.10 16.27
N ARG A 263 2.22 3.87 16.13
CA ARG A 263 1.52 2.79 16.84
C ARG A 263 2.12 1.43 16.51
N ARG A 264 2.30 1.13 15.22
CA ARG A 264 2.78 -0.18 14.74
C ARG A 264 4.25 -0.40 15.11
N TYR A 265 5.12 0.54 14.76
CA TYR A 265 6.57 0.32 14.77
C TYR A 265 7.30 0.86 16.00
N LEU A 266 6.74 1.82 16.73
CA LEU A 266 7.37 2.37 17.94
C LEU A 266 6.70 1.90 19.24
N ARG A 267 5.38 1.68 19.22
CA ARG A 267 4.62 1.29 20.42
C ARG A 267 4.17 -0.17 20.44
N GLY A 268 4.16 -0.86 19.30
CA GLY A 268 3.69 -2.25 19.19
C GLY A 268 2.18 -2.41 19.45
N GLU A 269 1.39 -1.36 19.24
CA GLU A 269 -0.05 -1.25 19.56
C GLU A 269 -0.99 -1.71 18.44
N ASP A 270 -0.43 -2.37 17.44
CA ASP A 270 -1.16 -2.95 16.31
C ASP A 270 -1.62 -4.39 16.61
#